data_AF-A0A8A1LUP1-F1
#
_entry.id   AF-A0A8A1LUP1-F1
#
_cell.length_a   1.000
_cell.length_b   1.000
_cell.length_c   1.000
_cell.angle_alpha   90.00
_cell.angle_beta   90.00
_cell.angle_gamma   90.00
#
_symmetry.space_group_name_H-M   'P 1'
#
loop_
_entity.id
_entity.type
_entity.pdbx_description
1 polymer ?
#
loop_
_entity_poly.entity_id
_entity_poly.type
_entity_poly.pdbx_seq_one_letter_code
_entity_poly.pdbx_strand_id
1 'polypeptide(L)'
;MKLGLVFLGAYALTSVAGLPQHFPPLPLLKYDWCDVEKTCYKDEDCFENDCLTKSGWEEYLIRCGSFWWPHSCWTFIPNSA
;
A
#
# COMPACT_ATOMS: atom_id res chain seq x y z
N MET A 1 16.71 -63.18 -9.70
CA MET A 1 17.75 -62.27 -9.18
C MET A 1 17.19 -60.86 -9.25
N LYS A 2 17.06 -60.25 -8.07
CA LYS A 2 16.52 -58.91 -7.82
C LYS A 2 17.68 -57.91 -7.92
N LEU A 3 17.58 -56.89 -8.77
CA LEU A 3 18.36 -55.65 -8.75
C LEU A 3 17.64 -54.73 -9.77
N GLY A 4 16.95 -53.64 -9.44
CA GLY A 4 17.14 -52.70 -8.36
C GLY A 4 17.90 -51.50 -8.89
N LEU A 5 17.22 -50.55 -9.54
CA LEU A 5 17.75 -49.20 -9.72
C LEU A 5 16.61 -48.15 -9.64
N VAL A 6 16.29 -47.86 -8.39
CA VAL A 6 15.99 -46.56 -7.77
C VAL A 6 15.38 -45.48 -8.68
N PHE A 7 14.05 -45.31 -8.58
CA PHE A 7 13.37 -44.05 -8.87
C PHE A 7 13.71 -43.05 -7.77
N LEU A 8 14.77 -42.25 -7.94
CA LEU A 8 14.92 -41.01 -7.19
C LEU A 8 14.01 -39.95 -7.82
N GLY A 9 12.70 -40.13 -7.65
CA GLY A 9 11.76 -39.02 -7.74
C GLY A 9 12.11 -38.08 -6.59
N ALA A 10 12.77 -36.96 -6.90
CA ALA A 10 12.97 -35.89 -5.93
C ALA A 10 11.59 -35.29 -5.62
N TYR A 11 10.94 -35.81 -4.58
CA TYR A 11 9.70 -35.28 -4.06
C TYR A 11 9.96 -33.88 -3.51
N ALA A 12 9.10 -32.98 -3.97
CA ALA A 12 8.98 -31.58 -3.62
C ALA A 12 9.21 -31.26 -2.14
N LEU A 13 10.06 -30.26 -1.88
CA LEU A 13 9.96 -29.40 -0.71
C LEU A 13 10.05 -27.95 -1.19
N THR A 14 8.98 -27.46 -1.81
CA THR A 14 8.77 -26.02 -1.93
C THR A 14 8.41 -25.52 -0.53
N SER A 15 9.42 -25.15 0.24
CA SER A 15 9.26 -24.50 1.54
C SER A 15 8.66 -23.10 1.35
N VAL A 16 7.35 -23.01 1.18
CA VAL A 16 6.58 -21.78 1.41
C VAL A 16 6.39 -21.61 2.91
N ALA A 17 7.49 -21.43 3.64
CA ALA A 17 7.46 -21.10 5.05
C ALA A 17 7.47 -19.57 5.20
N GLY A 18 6.32 -19.03 5.62
CA GLY A 18 6.30 -17.81 6.42
C GLY A 18 6.05 -16.50 5.69
N LEU A 19 4.81 -16.28 5.24
CA LEU A 19 4.21 -14.96 5.43
C LEU A 19 2.96 -15.16 6.31
N PRO A 20 2.91 -14.57 7.52
CA PRO A 20 1.69 -14.61 8.31
C PRO A 20 0.55 -13.97 7.51
N GLN A 21 -0.44 -14.79 7.16
CA GLN A 21 -1.67 -14.34 6.52
C GLN A 21 -2.59 -13.74 7.58
N HIS A 22 -2.31 -12.50 7.98
CA HIS A 22 -3.31 -11.64 8.59
C HIS A 22 -2.93 -10.17 8.39
N PHE A 23 -2.93 -9.72 7.13
CA PHE A 23 -3.26 -8.33 6.91
C PHE A 23 -4.77 -8.22 7.19
N PRO A 24 -5.22 -7.47 8.22
CA PRO A 24 -6.62 -7.11 8.29
C PRO A 24 -7.01 -6.53 6.92
N PRO A 25 -8.24 -6.73 6.43
CA PRO A 25 -8.67 -6.06 5.22
C PRO A 25 -8.35 -4.58 5.41
N LEU A 26 -7.42 -4.05 4.59
CA LEU A 26 -7.05 -2.65 4.66
C LEU A 26 -8.38 -1.89 4.61
N PRO A 27 -8.75 -1.14 5.66
CA PRO A 27 -9.97 -0.34 5.61
C PRO A 27 -9.86 0.43 4.31
N LEU A 28 -10.85 0.28 3.42
CA LEU A 28 -10.79 0.84 2.07
C LEU A 28 -10.33 2.29 2.21
N LEU A 29 -9.06 2.57 1.91
CA LEU A 29 -8.49 3.88 2.20
C LEU A 29 -9.20 4.83 1.25
N LYS A 30 -10.04 5.70 1.79
CA LYS A 30 -10.76 6.65 0.96
C LYS A 30 -9.73 7.70 0.54
N TYR A 31 -9.44 7.71 -0.75
CA TYR A 31 -8.56 8.69 -1.35
C TYR A 31 -9.37 9.96 -1.62
N ASP A 32 -9.02 11.04 -0.95
CA ASP A 32 -9.75 12.31 -1.04
C ASP A 32 -8.83 13.44 -1.47
N TRP A 33 -9.33 14.30 -2.35
CA TRP A 33 -8.60 15.47 -2.80
C TRP A 33 -8.62 16.51 -1.67
N CYS A 34 -7.46 16.94 -1.20
CA CYS A 34 -7.37 17.86 -0.07
C CYS A 34 -7.04 19.30 -0.45
N ASP A 35 -6.38 19.55 -1.58
CA ASP A 35 -6.13 20.90 -2.09
C ASP A 35 -6.24 20.94 -3.63
N VAL A 36 -7.28 21.62 -4.10
CA VAL A 36 -7.65 21.75 -5.53
C VAL A 36 -6.93 22.90 -6.24
N GLU A 37 -6.38 23.85 -5.50
CA GLU A 37 -5.72 25.04 -6.08
C GLU A 37 -4.21 24.87 -6.18
N LYS A 38 -3.64 23.93 -5.42
CA LYS A 38 -2.21 23.69 -5.37
C LYS A 38 -1.72 22.64 -6.36
N THR A 39 -0.65 23.01 -7.06
CA THR A 39 0.16 22.09 -7.88
C THR A 39 1.35 21.62 -7.04
N CYS A 40 1.50 20.32 -6.85
CA CYS A 40 2.59 19.73 -6.08
C CYS A 40 3.61 19.01 -6.97
N TYR A 41 4.85 18.86 -6.49
CA TYR A 41 5.89 18.05 -7.14
C TYR A 41 6.49 17.00 -6.21
N LYS A 42 6.27 17.14 -4.90
CA LYS A 42 6.68 16.23 -3.84
C LYS A 42 5.64 16.24 -2.72
N ASP A 43 5.62 15.21 -1.88
CA ASP A 43 4.60 15.04 -0.84
C ASP A 43 4.58 16.19 0.16
N GLU A 44 5.74 16.77 0.49
CA GLU A 44 5.85 17.87 1.45
C GLU A 44 5.21 19.17 0.96
N ASP A 45 5.06 19.33 -0.37
CA ASP A 45 4.32 20.46 -0.92
C ASP A 45 2.84 20.41 -0.48
N CYS A 46 2.34 19.23 -0.08
CA CYS A 46 0.96 19.05 0.37
C CYS A 46 0.80 19.10 1.90
N PHE A 47 1.86 19.38 2.68
CA PHE A 47 1.79 19.50 4.14
C PHE A 47 1.22 20.86 4.57
N GLU A 48 0.04 21.17 4.05
CA GLU A 48 -0.72 22.36 4.40
C GLU A 48 -1.87 22.03 5.35
N ASN A 49 -2.42 23.08 5.99
CA ASN A 49 -3.46 22.93 7.01
C ASN A 49 -4.67 22.12 6.55
N ASP A 50 -5.11 22.29 5.30
CA ASP A 50 -6.29 21.62 4.78
C ASP A 50 -6.09 20.11 4.62
N CYS A 51 -4.93 19.72 4.06
CA CYS A 51 -4.54 18.31 3.92
C CYS A 51 -4.22 17.67 5.28
N LEU A 52 -3.52 18.37 6.16
CA LEU A 52 -3.23 17.91 7.52
C LEU A 52 -4.51 17.73 8.33
N THR A 53 -5.46 18.65 8.24
CA THR A 53 -6.74 18.55 8.95
C THR A 53 -7.53 17.34 8.47
N LYS A 54 -7.57 17.09 7.15
CA LYS A 54 -8.26 15.91 6.59
C LYS A 54 -7.54 14.59 6.92
N SER A 55 -6.22 14.60 7.01
CA SER A 55 -5.43 13.41 7.33
C SER A 55 -5.39 13.08 8.83
N GLY A 56 -5.94 13.96 9.68
CA GLY A 56 -5.82 13.81 11.13
C GLY A 56 -4.41 14.14 11.64
N TRP A 57 -3.70 15.04 10.95
CA TRP A 57 -2.32 15.47 11.20
C TRP A 57 -1.27 14.39 10.93
N GLU A 58 -1.63 13.38 10.16
CA GLU A 58 -0.75 12.30 9.78
C GLU A 58 -0.18 12.55 8.38
N GLU A 59 1.05 13.08 8.32
CA GLU A 59 1.75 13.42 7.07
C GLU A 59 1.96 12.22 6.16
N TYR A 60 2.13 11.02 6.73
CA TYR A 60 2.34 9.79 5.96
C TYR A 60 1.10 9.37 5.14
N LEU A 61 -0.07 9.94 5.46
CA LEU A 61 -1.32 9.77 4.73
C LEU A 61 -1.50 10.82 3.63
N ILE A 62 -0.57 11.75 3.44
CA ILE A 62 -0.63 12.79 2.42
C ILE A 62 0.31 12.41 1.27
N ARG A 63 -0.16 12.54 0.03
CA ARG A 63 0.62 12.28 -1.19
C ARG A 63 0.42 13.35 -2.23
N CYS A 64 1.51 13.64 -2.94
CA CYS A 64 1.46 14.37 -4.18
C CYS A 64 1.22 13.41 -5.35
N GLY A 65 0.13 13.68 -6.06
CA GLY A 65 -0.18 13.05 -7.32
C GLY A 65 -1.00 11.77 -7.21
N SER A 66 -1.78 11.55 -8.25
CA SER A 66 -2.51 10.32 -8.55
C SER A 66 -2.29 9.94 -10.02
N PHE A 67 -2.70 8.73 -10.42
CA PHE A 67 -2.50 8.23 -11.78
C PHE A 67 -3.04 9.18 -12.87
N TRP A 68 -4.18 9.82 -12.61
CA TRP A 68 -4.81 10.77 -13.54
C TRP A 68 -4.46 12.24 -13.26
N TRP A 69 -3.90 12.53 -12.10
CA TRP A 69 -3.67 13.89 -11.60
C TRP A 69 -2.30 13.99 -10.92
N PRO A 70 -1.20 14.01 -11.68
CA PRO A 70 0.16 13.81 -11.14
C PRO A 70 0.66 14.93 -10.22
N HIS A 71 0.06 16.12 -10.31
CA HIS A 71 0.47 17.30 -9.56
C HIS A 71 -0.65 17.85 -8.68
N SER A 72 -1.36 16.98 -7.96
CA SER A 72 -2.46 17.36 -7.07
C SER A 72 -2.30 16.73 -5.70
N CYS A 73 -2.77 17.42 -4.65
CA CYS A 73 -2.60 16.96 -3.29
C CYS A 73 -3.76 16.08 -2.83
N TRP A 74 -3.43 14.90 -2.30
CA TRP A 74 -4.40 13.93 -1.84
C TRP A 74 -4.08 13.45 -0.44
N THR A 75 -5.12 12.98 0.26
CA THR A 75 -4.97 12.31 1.53
C THR A 75 -5.73 11.00 1.58
N PHE A 76 -5.20 10.04 2.33
CA PHE A 76 -5.85 8.78 2.67
C PHE A 76 -6.61 8.94 3.97
N ILE A 77 -7.93 8.87 3.91
CA ILE A 77 -8.76 8.86 5.11
C ILE A 77 -8.98 7.38 5.48
N PRO A 78 -8.42 6.88 6.60
CA PRO A 78 -8.79 5.58 7.10
C PRO A 78 -10.28 5.62 7.41
N ASN A 79 -11.07 4.73 6.80
CA ASN A 79 -12.47 4.58 7.16
C ASN A 79 -12.52 4.13 8.63
N SER A 80 -12.79 5.07 9.54
CA SER A 80 -13.20 4.79 10.89
C SER A 80 -14.59 4.14 10.82
N ALA A 81 -14.63 2.83 11.00
CA ALA A 81 -15.85 2.10 11.31
C ALA A 81 -16.33 2.44 12.72
#